data_AF-A0A1I5K5G8-F1
#
_entry.id   AF-A0A1I5K5G8-F1
#
_cell.length_a   1.000
_cell.length_b   1.000
_cell.length_c   1.000
_cell.angle_alpha   90.00
_cell.angle_beta   90.00
_cell.angle_gamma   90.00
#
_symmetry.space_group_name_H-M   'P 1'
#
loop_
_entity.id
_entity.type
_entity.pdbx_description
1 polymer ?
#
loop_
_entity_poly.entity_id
_entity_poly.type
_entity_poly.pdbx_seq_one_letter_code
_entity_poly.pdbx_strand_id
1 'polypeptide(L)'
;MKLLGSFLLDFDIISPKDLADVMVEQIRQTPNSLDILYEKALITPEQFLSIVSLQNDEHLDLCSACIRLDIWRNDFFDVINEEVGKRRSTLGRLLVEKGLIEPHVLLPILKQYHVYRAENNNDFALFSENTLLDLNESEAEETAPNVHFDPDFSLIQSNDFSDYIDLFSEEKEIELELVILAIEALGSDKNEADPEELLNQFFTDYHSLKGTARTAGALLTENLIHESEDLLTFFKRFLHKINNADFAALAAINLKVLDVLSNLRNEMISSGAEEHYWAHAESREKYLKTLGDIKRFNEDMENRGFEVNLEDVQELF
;
A
#
# COMPACT_ATOMS: atom_id res chain seq x y z
N MET A 1 24.45 -4.89 -13.30
CA MET A 1 23.13 -4.88 -12.64
C MET A 1 22.55 -6.28 -12.75
N LYS A 2 22.38 -7.01 -11.65
CA LYS A 2 21.77 -8.35 -11.67
C LYS A 2 20.25 -8.21 -11.55
N LEU A 3 19.50 -8.88 -12.41
CA LEU A 3 18.04 -8.96 -12.33
C LEU A 3 17.65 -9.87 -11.16
N LEU A 4 16.47 -9.66 -10.57
CA LEU A 4 15.95 -10.54 -9.51
C LEU A 4 15.95 -12.01 -9.97
N GLY A 5 15.53 -12.27 -11.21
CA GLY A 5 15.61 -13.60 -11.81
C GLY A 5 17.03 -14.18 -11.81
N SER A 6 18.05 -13.38 -12.15
CA SER A 6 19.46 -13.82 -12.07
C SER A 6 19.89 -14.12 -10.65
N PHE A 7 19.39 -13.37 -9.67
CA PHE A 7 19.64 -13.61 -8.26
C PHE A 7 19.01 -14.94 -7.81
N LEU A 8 17.76 -15.22 -8.21
CA LEU A 8 17.09 -16.50 -7.92
C LEU A 8 17.80 -17.71 -8.53
N LEU A 9 18.43 -17.53 -9.70
CA LEU A 9 19.30 -18.55 -10.31
C LEU A 9 20.60 -18.74 -9.52
N ASP A 10 21.20 -17.65 -9.03
CA ASP A 10 22.45 -17.71 -8.25
C ASP A 10 22.28 -18.45 -6.91
N PHE A 11 21.06 -18.45 -6.35
CA PHE A 11 20.72 -19.22 -5.15
C PHE A 11 20.18 -20.64 -5.44
N ASP A 12 20.18 -21.08 -6.71
CA ASP A 12 19.66 -22.40 -7.15
C ASP A 12 18.20 -22.67 -6.73
N ILE A 13 17.38 -21.62 -6.61
CA ILE A 13 15.99 -21.75 -6.12
C ILE A 13 15.02 -22.05 -7.23
N ILE A 14 15.36 -21.63 -8.44
CA ILE A 14 14.54 -21.83 -9.62
C ILE A 14 15.42 -22.28 -10.77
N SER A 15 14.88 -23.13 -11.65
CA SER A 15 15.59 -23.50 -12.86
C SER A 15 15.56 -22.34 -13.89
N PRO A 16 16.61 -22.20 -14.73
CA PRO A 16 16.62 -21.22 -15.83
C PRO A 16 15.41 -21.35 -16.77
N LYS A 17 14.88 -22.56 -16.92
CA LYS A 17 13.73 -22.84 -17.77
C LYS A 17 12.45 -22.29 -17.15
N ASP A 18 12.23 -22.57 -15.87
CA ASP A 18 11.00 -22.16 -15.18
C ASP A 18 10.95 -20.64 -15.00
N LEU A 19 12.10 -20.01 -14.75
CA LEU A 19 12.21 -18.54 -14.73
C LEU A 19 11.85 -17.93 -16.09
N ALA A 20 12.37 -18.47 -17.18
CA ALA A 20 12.08 -17.97 -18.53
C ALA A 20 10.60 -18.12 -18.89
N ASP A 21 9.99 -19.25 -18.55
CA ASP A 21 8.56 -19.50 -18.79
C ASP A 21 7.69 -18.49 -18.03
N VAL A 22 8.04 -18.18 -16.77
CA VAL A 22 7.34 -17.19 -15.94
C VAL A 22 7.50 -15.77 -16.48
N MET A 23 8.71 -15.37 -16.91
CA MET A 23 8.95 -14.05 -17.50
C MET A 23 8.18 -13.86 -18.81
N VAL A 24 8.12 -14.88 -19.67
CA VAL A 24 7.34 -14.82 -20.91
C VAL A 24 5.85 -14.67 -20.61
N GLU A 25 5.34 -15.34 -19.59
CA GLU A 25 3.94 -15.24 -19.17
C GLU A 25 3.61 -13.86 -18.59
N GLN A 26 4.52 -13.29 -17.80
CA GLN A 26 4.40 -11.92 -17.30
C GLN A 26 4.32 -10.90 -18.45
N ILE A 27 5.17 -11.06 -19.47
CA ILE A 27 5.16 -10.18 -20.65
C ILE A 27 3.82 -10.29 -21.39
N ARG A 28 3.26 -11.50 -21.50
CA ARG A 28 1.96 -11.72 -22.16
C ARG A 28 0.77 -11.14 -21.39
N GLN A 29 0.86 -11.04 -20.07
CA GLN A 29 -0.18 -10.50 -19.21
C GLN A 29 -0.10 -8.98 -19.06
N THR A 30 1.01 -8.35 -19.49
CA THR A 30 1.18 -6.90 -19.40
C THR A 30 0.44 -6.23 -20.58
N PRO A 31 -0.66 -5.50 -20.34
CA PRO A 31 -1.38 -4.81 -21.41
C PRO A 31 -0.52 -3.72 -22.04
N ASN A 32 -0.66 -3.51 -23.35
CA ASN A 32 0.04 -2.42 -24.04
C ASN A 32 -0.60 -1.08 -23.66
N SER A 33 0.22 -0.12 -23.24
CA SER A 33 -0.23 1.21 -22.84
C SER A 33 -1.06 1.92 -23.92
N LEU A 34 -0.77 1.70 -25.21
CA LEU A 34 -1.56 2.28 -26.30
C LEU A 34 -2.95 1.64 -26.43
N ASP A 35 -3.04 0.32 -26.20
CA ASP A 35 -4.33 -0.39 -26.22
C ASP A 35 -5.23 0.09 -25.10
N ILE A 36 -4.67 0.36 -23.91
CA ILE A 36 -5.41 0.91 -22.75
C ILE A 36 -6.02 2.28 -23.08
N LEU A 37 -5.23 3.19 -23.65
CA LEU A 37 -5.71 4.52 -24.01
C LEU A 37 -6.85 4.46 -25.05
N TYR A 38 -6.78 3.50 -25.97
CA TYR A 38 -7.82 3.29 -26.97
C TYR A 38 -9.10 2.65 -26.38
N GLU A 39 -8.96 1.59 -25.56
CA GLU A 39 -10.08 0.91 -24.89
C GLU A 39 -10.88 1.86 -23.99
N LYS A 40 -10.18 2.78 -23.29
CA LYS A 40 -10.79 3.79 -22.42
C LYS A 40 -11.34 5.01 -23.18
N ALA A 41 -11.27 5.01 -24.51
CA ALA A 41 -11.69 6.11 -25.37
C ALA A 41 -11.02 7.46 -25.03
N LEU A 42 -9.81 7.43 -24.48
CA LEU A 42 -9.02 8.62 -24.14
C LEU A 42 -8.36 9.26 -25.39
N ILE A 43 -8.14 8.45 -26.42
CA ILE A 43 -7.64 8.87 -27.72
C ILE A 43 -8.65 8.50 -28.81
N THR A 44 -8.77 9.36 -29.81
CA THR A 44 -9.61 9.10 -31.00
C THR A 44 -8.93 8.11 -31.96
N PRO A 45 -9.68 7.43 -32.85
CA PRO A 45 -9.09 6.54 -33.86
C PRO A 45 -8.05 7.23 -34.76
N GLU A 46 -8.24 8.51 -35.06
CA GLU A 46 -7.32 9.32 -35.86
C GLU A 46 -6.01 9.61 -35.12
N GLN A 47 -6.12 9.90 -33.82
CA GLN A 47 -4.97 10.08 -32.92
C GLN A 47 -4.21 8.76 -32.71
N PHE A 48 -4.91 7.65 -32.54
CA PHE A 48 -4.31 6.31 -32.44
C PHE A 48 -3.44 6.00 -33.66
N LEU A 49 -3.99 6.16 -34.87
CA LEU A 49 -3.23 5.91 -36.11
C LEU A 49 -2.02 6.84 -36.25
N SER A 50 -2.16 8.09 -35.82
CA SER A 50 -1.06 9.07 -35.83
C SER A 50 0.06 8.67 -34.87
N ILE A 51 -0.28 8.19 -33.67
CA ILE A 51 0.69 7.68 -32.68
C ILE A 51 1.40 6.44 -33.24
N VAL A 52 0.67 5.46 -33.77
CA VAL A 52 1.26 4.23 -34.33
C VAL A 52 2.21 4.52 -35.50
N SER A 53 1.85 5.44 -36.39
CA SER A 53 2.75 5.85 -37.49
C SER A 53 4.03 6.45 -36.92
N LEU A 54 3.93 7.36 -35.95
CA LEU A 54 5.09 8.02 -35.36
C LEU A 54 6.01 7.05 -34.61
N GLN A 55 5.43 6.09 -33.87
CA GLN A 55 6.19 5.06 -33.16
C GLN A 55 6.94 4.12 -34.13
N ASN A 56 6.34 3.79 -35.28
CA ASN A 56 6.97 2.93 -36.29
C ASN A 56 8.01 3.67 -37.14
N ASP A 57 7.72 4.91 -37.54
CA ASP A 57 8.56 5.69 -38.45
C ASP A 57 9.77 6.30 -37.73
N GLU A 58 9.60 6.74 -36.48
CA GLU A 58 10.65 7.41 -35.70
C GLU A 58 11.19 6.56 -34.53
N HIS A 59 10.70 5.32 -34.34
CA HIS A 59 11.09 4.42 -33.23
C HIS A 59 10.94 5.06 -31.83
N LEU A 60 9.94 5.91 -31.66
CA LEU A 60 9.67 6.62 -30.41
C LEU A 60 8.83 5.79 -29.44
N ASP A 61 9.08 5.96 -28.14
CA ASP A 61 8.18 5.44 -27.11
C ASP A 61 6.84 6.20 -27.09
N LEU A 62 5.84 5.63 -26.41
CA LEU A 62 4.49 6.18 -26.37
C LEU A 62 4.45 7.61 -25.80
N CYS A 63 5.19 7.89 -24.74
CA CYS A 63 5.21 9.21 -24.12
C CYS A 63 5.80 10.23 -25.09
N SER A 64 6.95 9.91 -25.69
CA SER A 64 7.61 10.75 -26.70
C SER A 64 6.69 11.01 -27.90
N ALA A 65 5.97 9.99 -28.38
CA ALA A 65 5.03 10.14 -29.49
C ALA A 65 3.82 11.01 -29.13
N CYS A 66 3.23 10.82 -27.94
CA CYS A 66 2.10 11.61 -27.47
C CYS A 66 2.45 13.07 -27.17
N ILE A 67 3.64 13.33 -26.60
CA ILE A 67 4.16 14.70 -26.36
C ILE A 67 4.36 15.42 -27.69
N ARG A 68 4.95 14.74 -28.68
CA ARG A 68 5.24 15.32 -29.99
C ARG A 68 4.00 15.63 -30.83
N LEU A 69 2.93 14.87 -30.61
CA LEU A 69 1.65 15.10 -31.26
C LEU A 69 0.75 16.10 -30.49
N ASP A 70 1.20 16.64 -29.36
CA ASP A 70 0.43 17.52 -28.46
C ASP A 70 -0.88 16.86 -27.97
N ILE A 71 -0.85 15.54 -27.83
CA ILE A 71 -1.98 14.71 -27.36
C ILE A 71 -1.80 14.33 -25.89
N TRP A 72 -0.58 14.46 -25.35
CA TRP A 72 -0.28 14.08 -23.98
C TRP A 72 -1.16 14.83 -22.97
N ARG A 73 -1.77 14.08 -22.07
CA ARG A 73 -2.54 14.61 -20.95
C ARG A 73 -1.99 14.03 -19.66
N ASN A 74 -2.03 14.82 -18.58
CA ASN A 74 -1.45 14.44 -17.29
C ASN A 74 -2.16 13.23 -16.67
N ASP A 75 -3.45 13.03 -16.98
CA ASP A 75 -4.27 11.89 -16.53
C ASP A 75 -3.93 10.57 -17.24
N PHE A 76 -3.20 10.60 -18.37
CA PHE A 76 -2.85 9.36 -19.09
C PHE A 76 -1.91 8.47 -18.29
N PHE A 77 -0.98 9.06 -17.54
CA PHE A 77 -0.03 8.31 -16.74
C PHE A 77 -0.75 7.52 -15.64
N ASP A 78 -1.68 8.17 -14.96
CA ASP A 78 -2.45 7.56 -13.86
C ASP A 78 -3.36 6.44 -14.39
N VAL A 79 -4.07 6.67 -15.50
CA VAL A 79 -4.95 5.66 -16.10
C VAL A 79 -4.18 4.46 -16.66
N ILE A 80 -3.02 4.69 -17.28
CA ILE A 80 -2.17 3.60 -17.78
C ILE A 80 -1.64 2.79 -16.60
N ASN A 81 -1.15 3.43 -15.55
CA ASN A 81 -0.62 2.73 -14.38
C ASN A 81 -1.71 1.93 -13.66
N GLU A 82 -2.89 2.52 -13.48
CA GLU A 82 -4.04 1.86 -12.86
C GLU A 82 -4.45 0.59 -13.63
N GLU A 83 -4.59 0.67 -14.96
CA GLU A 83 -4.99 -0.50 -15.78
C GLU A 83 -3.88 -1.52 -15.96
N VAL A 84 -2.61 -1.10 -16.05
CA VAL A 84 -1.47 -2.02 -16.05
C VAL A 84 -1.40 -2.75 -14.70
N GLY A 85 -1.65 -2.08 -13.58
CA GLY A 85 -1.67 -2.68 -12.25
C GLY A 85 -2.74 -3.73 -12.06
N LYS A 86 -3.95 -3.44 -12.52
CA LYS A 86 -5.08 -4.37 -12.43
C LYS A 86 -4.87 -5.66 -13.21
N ARG A 87 -4.08 -5.62 -14.30
CA ARG A 87 -3.91 -6.77 -15.21
C ARG A 87 -2.55 -7.47 -15.09
N ARG A 88 -1.52 -6.81 -14.54
CA ARG A 88 -0.16 -7.36 -14.49
C ARG A 88 0.11 -8.13 -13.19
N SER A 89 0.49 -9.39 -13.34
CA SER A 89 1.05 -10.19 -12.24
C SER A 89 2.57 -9.93 -12.08
N THR A 90 3.07 -9.81 -10.84
CA THR A 90 4.51 -9.65 -10.58
C THR A 90 5.26 -10.97 -10.74
N LEU A 91 6.57 -10.91 -10.97
CA LEU A 91 7.40 -12.11 -11.09
C LEU A 91 7.32 -12.96 -9.82
N GLY A 92 7.46 -12.34 -8.64
CA GLY A 92 7.35 -13.05 -7.35
C GLY A 92 6.00 -13.72 -7.16
N ARG A 93 4.90 -13.05 -7.54
CA ARG A 93 3.55 -13.61 -7.47
C ARG A 93 3.37 -14.81 -8.41
N LEU A 94 3.81 -14.70 -9.67
CA LEU A 94 3.72 -15.79 -10.63
C LEU A 94 4.56 -17.01 -10.21
N LEU A 95 5.70 -16.79 -9.56
CA LEU A 95 6.55 -17.85 -9.02
C LEU A 95 5.88 -18.61 -7.88
N VAL A 96 5.16 -17.90 -7.02
CA VAL A 96 4.39 -18.49 -5.91
C VAL A 96 3.12 -19.18 -6.44
N GLU A 97 2.38 -18.54 -7.36
CA GLU A 97 1.15 -19.11 -7.95
C GLU A 97 1.41 -20.39 -8.73
N LYS A 98 2.56 -20.52 -9.40
CA LYS A 98 2.97 -21.76 -10.07
C LYS A 98 3.55 -22.80 -9.11
N GLY A 99 3.66 -22.49 -7.81
CA GLY A 99 4.25 -23.38 -6.81
C GLY A 99 5.74 -23.65 -7.03
N LEU A 100 6.43 -22.77 -7.77
CA LEU A 100 7.85 -22.91 -8.09
C LEU A 100 8.73 -22.45 -6.94
N ILE A 101 8.28 -21.47 -6.16
CA ILE A 101 9.01 -20.94 -5.01
C ILE A 101 8.01 -20.71 -3.87
N GLU A 102 8.34 -21.20 -2.68
CA GLU A 102 7.54 -20.90 -1.50
C GLU A 102 7.87 -19.50 -0.95
N PRO A 103 6.87 -18.71 -0.49
CA PRO A 103 7.06 -17.33 -0.06
C PRO A 103 8.16 -17.13 0.99
N HIS A 104 8.29 -18.08 1.92
CA HIS A 104 9.29 -18.04 3.00
C HIS A 104 10.74 -18.17 2.50
N VAL A 105 10.95 -18.81 1.34
CA VAL A 105 12.26 -18.94 0.67
C VAL A 105 12.60 -17.66 -0.09
N LEU A 106 11.59 -16.98 -0.61
CA LEU A 106 11.75 -15.76 -1.40
C LEU A 106 12.12 -14.54 -0.54
N LEU A 107 11.57 -14.44 0.68
CA LEU A 107 11.73 -13.28 1.58
C LEU A 107 13.17 -12.98 2.00
N PRO A 108 13.99 -13.94 2.46
CA PRO A 108 15.39 -13.68 2.81
C PRO A 108 16.21 -13.21 1.61
N ILE A 109 15.82 -13.61 0.41
CA ILE A 109 16.59 -13.40 -0.82
C ILE A 109 16.22 -12.09 -1.47
N LEU A 110 14.97 -11.68 -1.35
CA LEU A 110 14.61 -10.29 -1.60
C LEU A 110 15.39 -9.38 -0.65
N LYS A 111 15.43 -9.65 0.65
CA LYS A 111 16.25 -8.88 1.61
C LYS A 111 17.73 -8.82 1.20
N GLN A 112 18.34 -9.94 0.82
CA GLN A 112 19.73 -9.97 0.33
C GLN A 112 19.92 -9.28 -1.03
N TYR A 113 18.93 -9.37 -1.93
CA TYR A 113 18.93 -8.67 -3.22
C TYR A 113 18.86 -7.16 -3.02
N HIS A 114 18.08 -6.70 -2.04
CA HIS A 114 17.97 -5.30 -1.66
C HIS A 114 19.28 -4.77 -1.04
N VAL A 115 19.90 -5.52 -0.12
CA VAL A 115 21.23 -5.17 0.42
C VAL A 115 22.27 -5.11 -0.71
N TYR A 116 22.31 -6.13 -1.58
CA TYR A 116 23.21 -6.16 -2.73
C TYR A 116 22.98 -4.98 -3.69
N ARG A 117 21.74 -4.56 -3.92
CA ARG A 117 21.41 -3.45 -4.84
C ARG A 117 21.71 -2.08 -4.22
N ALA A 118 21.46 -1.92 -2.91
CA ALA A 118 21.78 -0.71 -2.15
C ALA A 118 23.30 -0.47 -2.10
N GLU A 119 24.10 -1.53 -1.91
CA GLU A 119 25.56 -1.44 -1.91
C GLU A 119 26.16 -1.16 -3.29
N ASN A 120 25.45 -1.45 -4.38
CA ASN A 120 25.95 -1.34 -5.76
C ASN A 120 25.40 -0.14 -6.55
N ASN A 121 24.85 0.86 -5.86
CA ASN A 121 24.61 2.23 -6.31
C ASN A 121 24.11 2.38 -7.77
N ASN A 122 22.80 2.36 -7.98
CA ASN A 122 22.18 2.83 -9.21
C ASN A 122 20.76 3.37 -8.95
N ASP A 123 20.69 4.66 -8.60
CA ASP A 123 19.50 5.51 -8.48
C ASP A 123 18.71 5.72 -9.78
N PHE A 124 18.86 4.86 -10.80
CA PHE A 124 18.32 5.13 -12.15
C PHE A 124 17.65 3.94 -12.84
N ALA A 125 17.01 3.07 -12.07
CA ALA A 125 16.06 2.10 -12.61
C ALA A 125 14.81 2.06 -11.72
N LEU A 126 14.19 3.24 -11.58
CA LEU A 126 12.87 3.43 -10.98
C LEU A 126 11.72 3.16 -11.97
N PHE A 127 12.04 2.67 -13.17
CA PHE A 127 11.03 2.31 -14.17
C PHE A 127 11.23 0.85 -14.60
N SER A 128 10.12 0.11 -14.57
CA SER A 128 9.99 -1.33 -14.83
C SER A 128 10.50 -2.23 -13.68
N GLU A 129 9.59 -2.67 -12.81
CA GLU A 129 9.05 -4.05 -12.87
C GLU A 129 8.24 -4.46 -11.64
N ASN A 130 8.17 -3.67 -10.55
CA ASN A 130 7.46 -4.06 -9.34
C ASN A 130 6.71 -2.89 -8.70
N THR A 131 5.48 -2.61 -9.12
CA THR A 131 4.49 -1.94 -8.26
C THR A 131 3.09 -2.21 -8.81
N LEU A 132 2.29 -2.98 -8.07
CA LEU A 132 0.84 -2.83 -7.86
C LEU A 132 0.31 -4.04 -7.07
N LEU A 133 -0.16 -3.76 -5.86
CA LEU A 133 -1.11 -4.57 -5.11
C LEU A 133 -2.42 -3.77 -5.08
N ASP A 134 -3.24 -3.97 -6.10
CA ASP A 134 -4.66 -3.60 -6.08
C ASP A 134 -5.44 -4.88 -5.75
N LEU A 135 -6.05 -4.94 -4.55
CA LEU A 135 -7.01 -5.98 -4.20
C LEU A 135 -8.41 -5.48 -4.56
N ASN A 136 -9.00 -6.09 -5.59
CA ASN A 136 -10.43 -5.94 -5.91
C ASN A 136 -11.31 -6.41 -4.73
N GLU A 137 -12.04 -5.49 -4.09
CA GLU A 137 -13.23 -5.81 -3.28
C GLU A 137 -14.41 -6.09 -4.22
N SER A 138 -14.93 -7.33 -4.19
CA SER A 138 -16.25 -7.64 -4.75
C SER A 138 -17.34 -7.21 -3.77
N GLU A 139 -18.28 -6.42 -4.29
CA GLU A 139 -19.54 -5.92 -3.73
C GLU A 139 -20.11 -6.66 -2.51
N ALA A 140 -20.29 -5.90 -1.43
CA ALA A 140 -21.43 -6.00 -0.53
C ALA A 140 -21.67 -4.62 0.12
N GLU A 141 -22.49 -3.79 -0.53
CA GLU A 141 -23.06 -2.58 0.07
C GLU A 141 -24.11 -2.99 1.12
N GLU A 142 -23.76 -2.89 2.40
CA GLU A 142 -24.76 -2.65 3.45
C GLU A 142 -24.33 -1.41 4.26
N THR A 143 -25.10 -0.35 4.04
CA THR A 143 -25.16 0.94 4.73
C THR A 143 -24.38 1.04 6.04
N ALA A 144 -23.19 1.65 5.99
CA ALA A 144 -22.41 2.02 7.16
C ALA A 144 -23.07 3.20 7.94
N PRO A 145 -22.97 3.25 9.27
CA PRO A 145 -23.44 4.37 10.07
C PRO A 145 -22.64 5.65 9.73
N ASN A 146 -23.33 6.80 9.64
CA ASN A 146 -22.70 8.09 9.36
C ASN A 146 -21.75 8.50 10.49
N VAL A 147 -20.45 8.26 10.31
CA VAL A 147 -19.42 8.82 11.18
C VAL A 147 -19.38 10.33 10.97
N HIS A 148 -19.69 11.08 12.02
CA HIS A 148 -19.61 12.54 11.99
C HIS A 148 -18.23 12.98 12.47
N PHE A 149 -17.35 13.31 11.53
CA PHE A 149 -16.06 13.94 11.77
C PHE A 149 -15.97 15.20 10.90
N ASP A 150 -15.77 16.35 11.53
CA ASP A 150 -15.65 17.65 10.85
C ASP A 150 -14.40 18.36 11.38
N PRO A 151 -13.28 18.32 10.64
CA PRO A 151 -12.00 18.92 11.04
C PRO A 151 -12.06 20.45 10.95
N ASP A 152 -11.56 21.14 11.98
CA ASP A 152 -11.39 22.60 11.96
C ASP A 152 -9.98 22.99 11.52
N PHE A 153 -9.80 23.22 10.23
CA PHE A 153 -8.53 23.66 9.65
C PHE A 153 -8.14 25.11 10.02
N SER A 154 -9.06 25.91 10.58
CA SER A 154 -8.82 27.33 10.86
C SER A 154 -7.78 27.58 11.97
N LEU A 155 -7.49 26.55 12.77
CA LEU A 155 -6.55 26.60 13.89
C LEU A 155 -5.13 26.16 13.51
N ILE A 156 -4.90 25.72 12.27
CA ILE A 156 -3.59 25.26 11.82
C ILE A 156 -2.67 26.45 11.57
N GLN A 157 -1.56 26.50 12.32
CA GLN A 157 -0.47 27.42 12.02
C GLN A 157 0.44 26.75 10.99
N SER A 158 0.91 27.50 9.99
CA SER A 158 1.86 26.98 9.00
C SER A 158 3.18 26.62 9.68
N ASN A 159 3.33 25.36 10.06
CA ASN A 159 4.55 24.82 10.62
C ASN A 159 5.38 24.15 9.51
N ASP A 160 6.67 23.99 9.79
CA ASP A 160 7.54 23.16 8.96
C ASP A 160 7.07 21.70 9.08
N PHE A 161 6.66 21.12 7.95
CA PHE A 161 6.19 19.73 7.87
C PHE A 161 7.29 18.77 7.40
N SER A 162 8.54 19.24 7.27
CA SER A 162 9.68 18.41 6.87
C SER A 162 9.84 17.17 7.75
N ASP A 163 9.77 17.33 9.07
CA ASP A 163 9.96 16.23 10.02
C ASP A 163 8.85 15.17 9.90
N TYR A 164 7.65 15.58 9.51
CA TYR A 164 6.54 14.67 9.23
C TYR A 164 6.76 13.90 7.93
N ILE A 165 7.17 14.58 6.85
CA ILE A 165 7.43 13.93 5.55
C ILE A 165 8.67 13.02 5.61
N ASP A 166 9.72 13.44 6.31
CA ASP A 166 10.94 12.66 6.49
C ASP A 166 10.67 11.39 7.30
N LEU A 167 9.83 11.50 8.35
CA LEU A 167 9.43 10.33 9.13
C LEU A 167 8.49 9.42 8.34
N PHE A 168 7.53 9.99 7.60
CA PHE A 168 6.57 9.24 6.80
C PHE A 168 6.95 9.17 5.33
N SER A 169 8.19 8.81 5.05
CA SER A 169 8.63 8.58 3.67
C SER A 169 7.89 7.42 3.01
N GLU A 170 8.01 7.31 1.68
CA GLU A 170 7.56 6.12 0.95
C GLU A 170 8.21 4.84 1.48
N GLU A 171 9.45 4.92 1.97
CA GLU A 171 10.15 3.80 2.61
C GLU A 171 9.43 3.39 3.90
N LYS A 172 9.02 4.37 4.73
CA LYS A 172 8.31 4.09 5.97
C LYS A 172 6.93 3.49 5.72
N GLU A 173 6.24 3.94 4.68
CA GLU A 173 4.98 3.35 4.24
C GLU A 173 5.14 1.85 3.92
N ILE A 174 6.18 1.47 3.17
CA ILE A 174 6.47 0.06 2.85
C ILE A 174 6.79 -0.73 4.13
N GLU A 175 7.57 -0.16 5.06
CA GLU A 175 7.83 -0.81 6.35
C GLU A 175 6.54 -1.11 7.13
N LEU A 176 5.65 -0.13 7.20
CA LEU A 176 4.36 -0.27 7.87
C LEU A 176 3.48 -1.32 7.19
N GLU A 177 3.43 -1.33 5.86
CA GLU A 177 2.69 -2.34 5.09
C GLU A 177 3.20 -3.76 5.41
N LEU A 178 4.52 -3.95 5.46
CA LEU A 178 5.11 -5.24 5.80
C LEU A 178 4.77 -5.70 7.22
N VAL A 179 4.74 -4.77 8.18
CA VAL A 179 4.32 -5.08 9.56
C VAL A 179 2.85 -5.48 9.58
N ILE A 180 1.99 -4.79 8.82
CA ILE A 180 0.56 -5.11 8.71
C ILE A 180 0.34 -6.51 8.10
N LEU A 181 1.08 -6.87 7.06
CA LEU A 181 1.03 -8.22 6.47
C LEU A 181 1.56 -9.29 7.43
N ALA A 182 2.57 -8.97 8.24
CA ALA A 182 3.05 -9.88 9.28
C ALA A 182 1.98 -10.11 10.36
N ILE A 183 1.22 -9.07 10.72
CA ILE A 183 0.06 -9.17 11.61
C ILE A 183 -1.03 -10.03 10.97
N GLU A 184 -1.35 -9.85 9.68
CA GLU A 184 -2.31 -10.69 8.96
C GLU A 184 -1.94 -12.18 9.06
N ALA A 185 -0.65 -12.49 8.89
CA ALA A 185 -0.15 -13.85 8.95
C ALA A 185 -0.29 -14.51 10.33
N LEU A 186 -0.40 -13.73 11.43
CA LEU A 186 -0.74 -14.25 12.76
C LEU A 186 -2.12 -14.93 12.77
N GLY A 187 -2.97 -14.59 11.81
CA GLY A 187 -4.25 -15.25 11.58
C GLY A 187 -4.15 -16.66 10.98
N SER A 188 -2.95 -17.19 10.74
CA SER A 188 -2.76 -18.56 10.26
C SER A 188 -2.10 -19.46 11.32
N ASP A 189 -2.56 -20.72 11.43
CA ASP A 189 -2.04 -21.72 12.39
C ASP A 189 -0.56 -22.10 12.18
N LYS A 190 0.12 -21.51 11.19
CA LYS A 190 1.49 -21.84 10.79
C LYS A 190 2.52 -20.78 11.19
N ASN A 191 2.10 -19.71 11.88
CA ASN A 191 3.00 -18.61 12.19
C ASN A 191 3.75 -18.82 13.51
N GLU A 192 5.06 -18.57 13.51
CA GLU A 192 5.93 -18.62 14.69
C GLU A 192 6.27 -17.21 15.21
N ALA A 193 5.81 -16.15 14.53
CA ALA A 193 6.07 -14.77 14.93
C ALA A 193 5.35 -14.44 16.25
N ASP A 194 6.02 -13.66 17.11
CA ASP A 194 5.47 -13.20 18.38
C ASP A 194 4.43 -12.08 18.12
N PRO A 195 3.14 -12.31 18.39
CA PRO A 195 2.10 -11.29 18.23
C PRO A 195 2.37 -10.03 19.04
N GLU A 196 2.95 -10.16 20.24
CA GLU A 196 3.21 -9.03 21.13
C GLU A 196 4.31 -8.13 20.56
N GLU A 197 5.38 -8.71 20.01
CA GLU A 197 6.48 -7.98 19.38
C GLU A 197 5.98 -7.18 18.16
N LEU A 198 5.22 -7.83 17.27
CA LEU A 198 4.68 -7.19 16.06
C LEU A 198 3.72 -6.04 16.38
N LEU A 199 2.79 -6.24 17.31
CA LEU A 199 1.86 -5.20 17.73
C LEU A 199 2.57 -4.03 18.44
N ASN A 200 3.62 -4.32 19.22
CA ASN A 200 4.43 -3.28 19.87
C ASN A 200 5.21 -2.44 18.86
N GLN A 201 5.83 -3.07 17.87
CA GLN A 201 6.53 -2.38 16.79
C GLN A 201 5.55 -1.47 16.04
N PHE A 202 4.42 -2.03 15.61
CA PHE A 202 3.43 -1.27 14.84
C PHE A 202 2.86 -0.08 15.61
N PHE A 203 2.48 -0.30 16.87
CA PHE A 203 2.01 0.76 17.75
C PHE A 203 3.05 1.87 17.92
N THR A 204 4.33 1.51 18.08
CA THR A 204 5.40 2.50 18.26
C THR A 204 5.60 3.36 17.01
N ASP A 205 5.57 2.74 15.82
CA ASP A 205 5.70 3.47 14.56
C ASP A 205 4.53 4.46 14.36
N TYR A 206 3.30 4.02 14.61
CA TYR A 206 2.12 4.88 14.58
C TYR A 206 2.18 5.98 15.63
N HIS A 207 2.66 5.69 16.84
CA HIS A 207 2.80 6.69 17.90
C HIS A 207 3.76 7.82 17.54
N SER A 208 4.91 7.46 16.98
CA SER A 208 5.89 8.42 16.48
C SER A 208 5.31 9.26 15.34
N LEU A 209 4.61 8.62 14.40
CA LEU A 209 3.98 9.30 13.27
C LEU A 209 2.86 10.26 13.70
N LYS A 210 2.03 9.87 14.68
CA LYS A 210 1.02 10.75 15.27
C LYS A 210 1.64 12.00 15.90
N GLY A 211 2.78 11.83 16.59
CA GLY A 211 3.51 12.92 17.23
C GLY A 211 4.03 13.96 16.23
N THR A 212 4.58 13.52 15.10
CA THR A 212 5.05 14.43 14.05
C THR A 212 3.88 15.04 13.27
N ALA A 213 2.82 14.27 12.99
CA ALA A 213 1.59 14.76 12.34
C ALA A 213 0.96 15.91 13.13
N ARG A 214 0.81 15.75 14.45
CA ARG A 214 0.32 16.81 15.35
C ARG A 214 1.16 18.09 15.27
N THR A 215 2.48 17.93 15.21
CA THR A 215 3.41 19.07 15.16
C THR A 215 3.35 19.77 13.80
N ALA A 216 3.17 19.00 12.71
CA ALA A 216 3.00 19.49 11.35
C ALA A 216 1.61 20.08 11.07
N GLY A 217 0.64 19.94 11.99
CA GLY A 217 -0.74 20.38 11.77
C GLY A 217 -1.55 19.46 10.83
N ALA A 218 -1.09 18.22 10.64
CA ALA A 218 -1.77 17.20 9.84
C ALA A 218 -2.93 16.56 10.65
N LEU A 219 -4.04 17.28 10.77
CA LEU A 219 -5.20 16.92 11.61
C LEU A 219 -5.86 15.59 11.21
N LEU A 220 -5.99 15.32 9.91
CA LEU A 220 -6.61 14.10 9.38
C LEU A 220 -5.72 12.90 9.67
N THR A 221 -4.42 13.02 9.39
CA THR A 221 -3.41 12.01 9.72
C THR A 221 -3.40 11.72 11.23
N GLU A 222 -3.34 12.76 12.07
CA GLU A 222 -3.32 12.60 13.54
C GLU A 222 -4.55 11.83 14.03
N ASN A 223 -5.74 12.22 13.57
CA ASN A 223 -6.99 11.60 14.00
C ASN A 223 -7.09 10.14 13.54
N LEU A 224 -6.74 9.86 12.28
CA LEU A 224 -6.84 8.50 11.75
C LEU A 224 -5.87 7.54 12.45
N ILE A 225 -4.64 8.00 12.75
CA ILE A 225 -3.67 7.22 13.51
C ILE A 225 -4.12 7.03 14.95
N HIS A 226 -4.66 8.07 15.61
CA HIS A 226 -5.19 7.96 16.97
C HIS A 226 -6.22 6.83 17.08
N GLU A 227 -7.18 6.79 16.15
CA GLU A 227 -8.26 5.79 16.15
C GLU A 227 -7.69 4.38 15.87
N SER A 228 -6.66 4.27 15.02
CA SER A 228 -5.98 2.98 14.82
C SER A 228 -5.14 2.56 16.04
N GLU A 229 -4.48 3.49 16.73
CA GLU A 229 -3.74 3.21 17.96
C GLU A 229 -4.64 2.72 19.09
N ASP A 230 -5.87 3.26 19.22
CA ASP A 230 -6.84 2.80 20.21
C ASP A 230 -7.22 1.34 19.95
N LEU A 231 -7.47 0.99 18.68
CA LEU A 231 -7.69 -0.39 18.25
C LEU A 231 -6.46 -1.29 18.52
N LEU A 232 -5.25 -0.83 18.21
CA LEU A 232 -4.02 -1.58 18.53
C LEU A 232 -3.82 -1.76 20.04
N THR A 233 -4.18 -0.77 20.84
CA THR A 233 -4.14 -0.84 22.31
C THR A 233 -5.07 -1.92 22.83
N PHE A 234 -6.28 -2.04 22.26
CA PHE A 234 -7.19 -3.13 22.54
C PHE A 234 -6.52 -4.48 22.27
N PHE A 235 -5.91 -4.64 21.09
CA PHE A 235 -5.26 -5.90 20.69
C PHE A 235 -4.12 -6.30 21.63
N LYS A 236 -3.28 -5.33 22.00
CA LYS A 236 -2.19 -5.55 22.97
C LYS A 236 -2.72 -5.96 24.34
N ARG A 237 -3.79 -5.31 24.82
CA ARG A 237 -4.37 -5.58 26.15
C ARG A 237 -5.04 -6.95 26.23
N PHE A 238 -5.74 -7.35 25.18
CA PHE A 238 -6.57 -8.54 25.17
C PHE A 238 -5.99 -9.68 24.33
N LEU A 239 -4.69 -9.62 24.01
CA LEU A 239 -4.00 -10.55 23.12
C LEU A 239 -4.33 -12.03 23.36
N HIS A 240 -4.38 -12.44 24.63
CA HIS A 240 -4.68 -13.80 25.08
C HIS A 240 -6.13 -14.26 24.80
N LYS A 241 -7.05 -13.34 24.50
CA LYS A 241 -8.46 -13.60 24.16
C LYS A 241 -8.75 -13.37 22.66
N ILE A 242 -7.79 -12.84 21.90
CA ILE A 242 -7.94 -12.56 20.47
C ILE A 242 -7.77 -13.84 19.66
N ASN A 243 -8.61 -14.00 18.65
CA ASN A 243 -8.53 -15.15 17.74
C ASN A 243 -7.79 -14.79 16.45
N ASN A 244 -7.42 -15.82 15.70
CA ASN A 244 -6.69 -15.69 14.45
C ASN A 244 -7.41 -14.82 13.40
N ALA A 245 -8.74 -14.91 13.29
CA ALA A 245 -9.50 -14.10 12.32
C ALA A 245 -9.49 -12.61 12.65
N ASP A 246 -9.36 -12.24 13.93
CA ASP A 246 -9.30 -10.86 14.36
C ASP A 246 -7.99 -10.18 13.92
N PHE A 247 -6.87 -10.92 13.84
CA PHE A 247 -5.62 -10.39 13.29
C PHE A 247 -5.71 -10.08 11.79
N ALA A 248 -6.39 -10.94 11.03
CA ALA A 248 -6.64 -10.67 9.62
C ALA A 248 -7.55 -9.44 9.42
N ALA A 249 -8.58 -9.29 10.26
CA ALA A 249 -9.45 -8.12 10.25
C ALA A 249 -8.71 -6.83 10.63
N LEU A 250 -7.86 -6.88 11.67
CA LEU A 250 -6.99 -5.77 12.08
C LEU A 250 -6.07 -5.34 10.94
N ALA A 251 -5.47 -6.31 10.25
CA ALA A 251 -4.57 -6.03 9.14
C ALA A 251 -5.31 -5.40 7.95
N ALA A 252 -6.46 -5.95 7.56
CA ALA A 252 -7.28 -5.40 6.48
C ALA A 252 -7.70 -3.94 6.72
N ILE A 253 -8.09 -3.61 7.96
CA ILE A 253 -8.41 -2.23 8.34
C ILE A 253 -7.18 -1.34 8.28
N ASN A 254 -6.04 -1.81 8.79
CA ASN A 254 -4.81 -1.01 8.80
C ASN A 254 -4.20 -0.80 7.41
N LEU A 255 -4.41 -1.70 6.45
CA LEU A 255 -4.09 -1.45 5.04
C LEU A 255 -4.91 -0.29 4.47
N LYS A 256 -6.22 -0.24 4.76
CA LYS A 256 -7.09 0.88 4.37
C LYS A 256 -6.66 2.19 5.03
N VAL A 257 -6.22 2.12 6.29
CA VAL A 257 -5.64 3.27 7.00
C VAL A 257 -4.39 3.75 6.30
N LEU A 258 -3.43 2.86 6.03
CA LEU A 258 -2.15 3.20 5.42
C LEU A 258 -2.33 3.85 4.03
N ASP A 259 -3.26 3.32 3.22
CA ASP A 259 -3.62 3.92 1.93
C ASP A 259 -4.17 5.35 2.08
N VAL A 260 -5.09 5.59 3.03
CA VAL A 260 -5.57 6.96 3.30
C VAL A 260 -4.43 7.87 3.79
N LEU A 261 -3.55 7.37 4.67
CA LEU A 261 -2.39 8.13 5.15
C LEU A 261 -1.43 8.49 4.00
N SER A 262 -1.15 7.56 3.09
CA SER A 262 -0.31 7.79 1.91
C SER A 262 -0.88 8.92 1.03
N ASN A 263 -2.19 8.89 0.79
CA ASN A 263 -2.86 9.95 0.03
C ASN A 263 -2.80 11.31 0.74
N LEU A 264 -2.97 11.33 2.07
CA LEU A 264 -2.83 12.55 2.88
C LEU A 264 -1.41 13.11 2.84
N ARG A 265 -0.38 12.24 2.92
CA ARG A 265 1.02 12.64 2.77
C ARG A 265 1.28 13.25 1.41
N ASN A 266 0.81 12.61 0.34
CA ASN A 266 1.02 13.10 -1.02
C ASN A 266 0.33 14.45 -1.23
N GLU A 267 -0.86 14.63 -0.66
CA GLU A 267 -1.52 15.94 -0.64
C GLU A 267 -0.69 16.97 0.14
N MET A 268 -0.19 16.61 1.32
CA MET A 268 0.67 17.49 2.12
C MET A 268 1.95 17.90 1.35
N ILE A 269 2.57 16.98 0.61
CA ILE A 269 3.74 17.29 -0.24
C ILE A 269 3.37 18.26 -1.36
N SER A 270 2.22 18.06 -1.99
CA SER A 270 1.82 18.82 -3.18
C SER A 270 1.27 20.20 -2.87
N SER A 271 0.45 20.32 -1.82
CA SER A 271 -0.30 21.54 -1.51
C SER A 271 0.03 22.14 -0.13
N GLY A 272 0.80 21.43 0.70
CA GLY A 272 1.20 21.89 2.03
C GLY A 272 0.09 21.87 3.07
N ALA A 273 -1.09 21.30 2.74
CA ALA A 273 -2.22 21.22 3.67
C ALA A 273 -3.16 20.06 3.33
N GLU A 274 -3.62 19.34 4.36
CA GLU A 274 -4.65 18.29 4.23
C GLU A 274 -6.06 18.85 3.92
N GLU A 275 -6.27 20.16 4.04
CA GLU A 275 -7.55 20.79 3.71
C GLU A 275 -7.96 20.53 2.26
N HIS A 276 -6.99 20.50 1.33
CA HIS A 276 -7.28 20.14 -0.07
C HIS A 276 -7.74 18.70 -0.21
N TYR A 277 -7.16 17.75 0.53
CA TYR A 277 -7.65 16.37 0.54
C TYR A 277 -9.10 16.33 1.00
N TRP A 278 -9.44 17.07 2.06
CA TRP A 278 -10.81 17.12 2.62
C TRP A 278 -11.83 17.79 1.69
N ALA A 279 -11.39 18.75 0.87
CA ALA A 279 -12.26 19.46 -0.06
C ALA A 279 -12.77 18.56 -1.21
N HIS A 280 -12.04 17.50 -1.56
CA HIS A 280 -12.44 16.53 -2.58
C HIS A 280 -13.45 15.53 -2.00
N ALA A 281 -14.63 15.46 -2.62
CA ALA A 281 -15.73 14.65 -2.11
C ALA A 281 -15.38 13.15 -2.00
N GLU A 282 -14.70 12.59 -2.99
CA GLU A 282 -14.28 11.18 -3.03
C GLU A 282 -13.23 10.87 -1.95
N SER A 283 -12.21 11.72 -1.82
CA SER A 283 -11.16 11.60 -0.79
C SER A 283 -11.75 11.68 0.63
N ARG A 284 -12.68 12.60 0.85
CA ARG A 284 -13.41 12.73 2.12
C ARG A 284 -14.27 11.51 2.42
N GLU A 285 -14.99 10.99 1.43
CA GLU A 285 -15.79 9.77 1.58
C GLU A 285 -14.92 8.56 1.93
N LYS A 286 -13.79 8.39 1.22
CA LYS A 286 -12.81 7.34 1.51
C LYS A 286 -12.29 7.43 2.94
N TYR A 287 -11.92 8.63 3.40
CA TYR A 287 -11.48 8.84 4.78
C TYR A 287 -12.57 8.48 5.80
N LEU A 288 -13.81 8.97 5.60
CA LEU A 288 -14.91 8.72 6.53
C LEU A 288 -15.29 7.24 6.57
N LYS A 289 -15.23 6.54 5.42
CA LYS A 289 -15.44 5.09 5.34
C LYS A 289 -14.38 4.35 6.16
N THR A 290 -13.09 4.64 5.95
CA THR A 290 -12.00 4.01 6.72
C THR A 290 -12.13 4.28 8.21
N LEU A 291 -12.45 5.52 8.60
CA LEU A 291 -12.69 5.87 10.01
C LEU A 291 -13.89 5.10 10.60
N GLY A 292 -14.95 4.91 9.82
CA GLY A 292 -16.09 4.08 10.20
C GLY A 292 -15.77 2.61 10.35
N ASP A 293 -14.95 2.06 9.47
CA ASP A 293 -14.50 0.67 9.54
C ASP A 293 -13.68 0.42 10.82
N ILE A 294 -12.78 1.34 11.20
CA ILE A 294 -12.04 1.27 12.48
C ILE A 294 -13.00 1.28 13.67
N LYS A 295 -13.90 2.26 13.74
CA LYS A 295 -14.82 2.42 14.87
C LYS A 295 -15.77 1.24 15.03
N ARG A 296 -16.35 0.79 13.92
CA ARG A 296 -17.21 -0.39 13.89
C ARG A 296 -16.48 -1.62 14.40
N PHE A 297 -15.25 -1.83 13.94
CA PHE A 297 -14.47 -2.98 14.40
C PHE A 297 -14.10 -2.89 15.87
N ASN A 298 -13.72 -1.69 16.36
CA ASN A 298 -13.45 -1.50 17.78
C ASN A 298 -14.72 -1.75 18.64
N GLU A 299 -15.88 -1.24 18.23
CA GLU A 299 -17.17 -1.53 18.88
C GLU A 299 -17.51 -3.03 18.86
N ASP A 300 -17.31 -3.71 17.72
CA ASP A 300 -17.51 -5.15 17.59
C ASP A 300 -16.58 -5.93 18.53
N MET A 301 -15.35 -5.49 18.71
CA MET A 301 -14.40 -6.08 19.65
C MET A 301 -14.83 -5.82 21.10
N GLU A 302 -15.20 -4.61 21.48
CA GLU A 302 -15.68 -4.28 22.83
C GLU A 302 -16.95 -5.06 23.21
N ASN A 303 -17.89 -5.21 22.27
CA ASN A 303 -19.17 -5.90 22.48
C ASN A 303 -19.04 -7.42 22.68
N ARG A 304 -17.90 -8.02 22.34
CA ARG A 304 -17.61 -9.43 22.64
C ARG A 304 -17.35 -9.69 24.12
N GLY A 305 -17.42 -8.66 24.97
CA GLY A 305 -17.42 -8.82 26.42
C GLY A 305 -16.04 -9.12 26.99
N PHE A 306 -14.99 -8.53 26.42
CA PHE A 306 -13.64 -8.59 26.99
C PHE A 306 -13.59 -7.76 28.28
N GLU A 307 -14.18 -8.30 29.35
CA GLU A 307 -14.09 -7.73 30.69
C GLU A 307 -12.67 -7.89 31.23
N VAL A 308 -12.22 -6.86 31.94
CA VAL A 308 -10.99 -6.90 32.74
C VAL A 308 -11.30 -7.76 33.95
N ASN A 309 -10.87 -9.03 33.93
CA ASN A 309 -10.98 -9.84 35.13
C ASN A 309 -9.95 -9.33 36.13
N LEU A 310 -10.41 -8.94 37.33
CA LEU A 310 -9.53 -8.53 38.43
C LEU A 310 -8.53 -9.64 38.83
N GLU A 311 -8.81 -10.88 38.46
CA GLU A 311 -7.90 -12.02 38.60
C GLU A 311 -6.70 -11.96 37.64
N ASP A 312 -6.87 -11.46 36.41
CA ASP A 312 -5.79 -11.31 35.41
C ASP A 312 -4.74 -10.25 35.83
N VAL A 313 -5.09 -9.38 36.79
CA VAL A 313 -4.22 -8.32 37.34
C VAL A 313 -3.44 -8.80 38.58
N GLN A 314 -3.83 -9.92 39.21
CA GLN A 314 -3.15 -10.43 40.42
C GLN A 314 -1.82 -11.11 40.14
N GLU A 315 -1.59 -11.63 38.92
CA GLU A 315 -0.30 -12.22 38.54
C GLU A 315 0.75 -11.18 38.10
N LEU A 316 0.36 -9.90 37.99
CA LEU A 316 1.23 -8.77 37.66
C LEU A 316 1.74 -8.00 38.90
N PHE A 317 1.44 -8.48 40.12
CA PHE A 317 1.96 -7.95 41.40
C PHE A 317 2.62 -9.02 42.27
#